data_AF-A0A197K5G8-F1
#
_entry.id   AF-A0A197K5G8-F1
#
_cell.length_a   1.000
_cell.length_b   1.000
_cell.length_c   1.000
_cell.angle_alpha   90.00
_cell.angle_beta   90.00
_cell.angle_gamma   90.00
#
_symmetry.space_group_name_H-M   'P 1'
#
loop_
_entity.id
_entity.type
_entity.pdbx_description
1 polymer ?
#
loop_
_entity_poly.entity_id
_entity_poly.type
_entity_poly.pdbx_seq_one_letter_code
_entity_poly.pdbx_strand_id
1 'polypeptide(L)'
;MMLNVDHLKNHAEWVQILGYGPLPSSALAISNGRLFPSLKSLHLTGCCKVTSRMALDALLQYHELEDFRVPRISVTDLKLTPQPWVCHVDPSANSLVFEQLSRLQWLQSLDVSQQHEWFESNGVSQHRDSDVIWSPPIESTVLQTVKLRLDSGLEQLGTLTRLGSFIFYNTGQNMEGDDVEWMLTRWRCLENMYGEFSNDPTTQTKFLALLKERGVLTTRRRFVC
;
A
#
# COMPACT_ATOMS: atom_id res chain seq x y z
N MET A 1 -28.56 -1.22 -3.08
CA MET A 1 -28.78 -2.37 -2.19
C MET A 1 -28.26 -1.98 -0.81
N MET A 2 -29.12 -1.86 0.20
CA MET A 2 -28.67 -1.61 1.57
C MET A 2 -28.32 -2.95 2.22
N LEU A 3 -27.09 -3.11 2.70
CA LEU A 3 -26.70 -4.23 3.55
C LEU A 3 -27.36 -4.05 4.92
N ASN A 4 -28.04 -5.08 5.41
CA ASN A 4 -28.55 -5.09 6.79
C ASN A 4 -27.37 -5.34 7.75
N VAL A 5 -26.83 -4.26 8.30
CA VAL A 5 -25.60 -4.27 9.10
C VAL A 5 -25.79 -4.99 10.44
N ASP A 6 -27.00 -5.00 11.01
CA ASP A 6 -27.23 -5.50 12.37
C ASP A 6 -27.04 -7.02 12.51
N HIS A 7 -27.25 -7.79 11.43
CA HIS A 7 -27.08 -9.25 11.49
C HIS A 7 -25.62 -9.71 11.37
N LEU A 8 -24.71 -8.84 10.91
CA LEU A 8 -23.29 -9.15 10.69
C LEU A 8 -22.40 -8.95 11.94
N LYS A 9 -22.86 -8.19 12.93
CA LYS A 9 -22.01 -7.64 14.01
C LYS A 9 -21.36 -8.67 14.94
N ASN A 10 -21.93 -9.86 15.08
CA ASN A 10 -21.49 -10.82 16.12
C ASN A 10 -20.58 -11.95 15.63
N HIS A 11 -20.48 -12.20 14.31
CA HIS A 11 -19.74 -13.35 13.76
C HIS A 11 -19.00 -13.08 12.42
N ALA A 12 -18.91 -11.84 11.96
CA ALA A 12 -18.19 -11.52 10.72
C ALA A 12 -16.66 -11.51 10.95
N GLU A 13 -16.00 -12.63 10.66
CA GLU A 13 -14.52 -12.70 10.59
C GLU A 13 -13.95 -11.98 9.35
N TRP A 14 -14.76 -11.82 8.30
CA TRP A 14 -14.38 -11.21 7.03
C TRP A 14 -15.41 -10.18 6.57
N VAL A 15 -14.93 -9.04 6.05
CA VAL A 15 -15.74 -8.00 5.42
C VAL A 15 -15.10 -7.62 4.08
N GLN A 16 -15.80 -7.92 2.99
CA GLN A 16 -15.43 -7.50 1.65
C GLN A 16 -16.38 -6.39 1.19
N ILE A 17 -15.87 -5.17 1.00
CA ILE A 17 -16.67 -4.05 0.50
C ILE A 17 -16.51 -3.97 -1.02
N LEU A 18 -17.40 -4.64 -1.75
CA LEU A 18 -17.51 -4.53 -3.21
C LEU A 18 -18.47 -3.39 -3.57
N GLY A 19 -17.93 -2.23 -3.98
CA GLY A 19 -18.75 -1.04 -4.25
C GLY A 19 -18.25 -0.17 -5.39
N TYR A 20 -18.93 -0.22 -6.53
CA TYR A 20 -18.86 0.78 -7.62
C TYR A 20 -19.70 2.05 -7.32
N GLY A 21 -19.97 2.34 -6.05
CA GLY A 21 -20.87 3.41 -5.63
C GLY A 21 -20.33 4.17 -4.42
N PRO A 22 -20.98 5.28 -4.02
CA PRO A 22 -20.61 5.99 -2.82
C PRO A 22 -20.74 5.07 -1.59
N LEU A 23 -19.62 4.73 -0.96
CA LEU A 23 -19.63 4.46 0.46
C LEU A 23 -20.17 5.73 1.14
N PRO A 24 -21.31 5.67 1.85
CA PRO A 24 -21.73 6.81 2.64
C PRO A 24 -20.68 7.01 3.74
N SER A 25 -20.34 8.26 4.06
CA SER A 25 -19.28 8.57 5.04
C SER A 25 -19.50 7.85 6.38
N SER A 26 -20.77 7.63 6.75
CA SER A 26 -21.22 6.87 7.92
C SER A 26 -20.88 5.37 7.91
N ALA A 27 -20.63 4.72 6.76
CA ALA A 27 -20.30 3.29 6.72
C ALA A 27 -18.89 2.96 7.25
N LEU A 28 -18.00 3.94 7.28
CA LEU A 28 -16.66 3.84 7.90
C LEU A 28 -16.52 4.79 9.11
N ALA A 29 -17.32 5.86 9.19
CA ALA A 29 -17.40 6.72 10.38
C ALA A 29 -18.23 6.13 11.54
N ILE A 30 -18.44 4.80 11.61
CA ILE A 30 -18.78 4.12 12.89
C ILE A 30 -17.49 3.93 13.71
N SER A 31 -16.67 4.98 13.82
CA SER A 31 -15.37 4.99 14.49
C SER A 31 -15.46 5.09 16.01
N ASN A 32 -16.66 5.31 16.55
CA ASN A 32 -16.92 5.47 17.99
C ASN A 32 -17.48 4.20 18.67
N GLY A 33 -17.58 3.08 17.95
CA GLY A 33 -17.99 1.79 18.51
C GLY A 33 -17.45 0.64 17.69
N ARG A 34 -16.63 -0.24 18.29
CA ARG A 34 -16.02 -1.40 17.63
C ARG A 34 -17.11 -2.36 17.13
N LEU A 35 -17.52 -2.23 15.87
CA LEU A 35 -18.59 -3.06 15.29
C LEU A 35 -18.17 -4.51 15.02
N PHE A 36 -16.89 -4.74 14.78
CA PHE A 36 -16.34 -6.04 14.39
C PHE A 36 -15.05 -6.33 15.17
N PRO A 37 -15.13 -6.61 16.49
CA PRO A 37 -13.94 -6.77 17.33
C PRO A 37 -13.01 -7.91 16.89
N SER A 38 -13.55 -8.91 16.20
CA SER A 38 -12.86 -10.11 15.67
C SER A 38 -12.63 -10.06 14.15
N LEU A 39 -12.48 -8.87 13.56
CA LEU A 39 -12.31 -8.72 12.11
C LEU A 39 -10.90 -9.15 11.69
N LYS A 40 -10.81 -10.27 10.97
CA LYS A 40 -9.56 -10.84 10.45
C LYS A 40 -9.26 -10.43 9.02
N SER A 41 -10.29 -10.19 8.20
CA SER A 41 -10.08 -9.81 6.79
C SER A 41 -10.89 -8.57 6.40
N LEU A 42 -10.21 -7.54 5.90
CA LEU A 42 -10.82 -6.28 5.43
C LEU A 42 -10.29 -5.92 4.05
N HIS A 43 -11.13 -6.10 3.03
CA HIS A 43 -10.82 -5.78 1.64
C HIS A 43 -11.62 -4.56 1.19
N LEU A 44 -10.89 -3.48 0.92
CA LEU A 44 -11.36 -2.18 0.43
C LEU A 44 -10.93 -1.90 -1.01
N THR A 45 -10.27 -2.86 -1.68
CA THR A 45 -9.90 -2.78 -3.10
C THR A 45 -11.10 -2.51 -3.99
N GLY A 46 -10.96 -1.62 -4.97
CA GLY A 46 -12.06 -1.16 -5.83
C GLY A 46 -12.92 -0.05 -5.22
N CYS A 47 -12.83 0.23 -3.92
CA CYS A 47 -13.54 1.35 -3.30
C CYS A 47 -12.83 2.68 -3.60
N CYS A 48 -13.16 3.33 -4.71
CA CYS A 48 -12.58 4.61 -5.12
C CYS A 48 -12.79 5.78 -4.12
N LYS A 49 -13.65 5.61 -3.11
CA LYS A 49 -13.91 6.61 -2.06
C LYS A 49 -13.22 6.30 -0.72
N VAL A 50 -12.50 5.18 -0.60
CA VAL A 50 -11.70 4.91 0.60
C VAL A 50 -10.46 5.78 0.54
N THR A 51 -10.40 6.76 1.43
CA THR A 51 -9.20 7.58 1.62
C THR A 51 -8.18 6.78 2.44
N SER A 52 -6.90 7.14 2.33
CA SER A 52 -5.86 6.56 3.18
C SER A 52 -6.17 6.73 4.66
N ARG A 53 -6.75 7.87 5.06
CA ARG A 53 -7.14 8.10 6.45
C ARG A 53 -8.16 7.07 6.95
N MET A 54 -9.17 6.75 6.14
CA MET A 54 -10.17 5.72 6.49
C MET A 54 -9.54 4.31 6.60
N ALA A 55 -8.52 4.02 5.78
CA ALA A 55 -7.74 2.79 5.89
C ALA A 55 -6.88 2.74 7.18
N LEU A 56 -6.25 3.85 7.57
CA LEU A 56 -5.47 3.96 8.80
C LEU A 56 -6.35 3.91 10.05
N ASP A 57 -7.52 4.57 10.02
CA ASP A 57 -8.54 4.50 11.07
C ASP A 57 -9.03 3.05 11.27
N ALA A 58 -9.11 2.25 10.20
CA ALA A 58 -9.44 0.83 10.29
C ALA A 58 -8.30 -0.01 10.91
N LEU A 59 -7.05 0.18 10.46
CA LEU A 59 -5.88 -0.47 11.07
C LEU A 59 -5.76 -0.18 12.57
N LEU A 60 -6.13 1.02 13.01
CA LEU A 60 -6.15 1.41 14.42
C LEU A 60 -7.25 0.74 15.26
N GLN A 61 -8.34 0.32 14.61
CA GLN A 61 -9.50 -0.27 15.30
C GLN A 61 -9.43 -1.80 15.37
N TYR A 62 -8.82 -2.45 14.38
CA TYR A 62 -8.84 -3.90 14.19
C TYR A 62 -7.46 -4.53 14.36
N HIS A 63 -7.12 -4.89 15.61
CA HIS A 63 -5.79 -5.45 15.99
C HIS A 63 -5.59 -6.91 15.52
N GLU A 64 -6.67 -7.64 15.27
CA GLU A 64 -6.67 -9.06 14.86
C GLU A 64 -6.63 -9.25 13.34
N LEU A 65 -6.34 -8.20 12.58
CA LEU A 65 -6.43 -8.19 11.12
C LEU A 65 -5.28 -8.98 10.46
N GLU A 66 -5.61 -10.06 9.76
CA GLU A 66 -4.70 -10.96 9.05
C GLU A 66 -4.57 -10.63 7.54
N ASP A 67 -5.67 -10.23 6.87
CA ASP A 67 -5.67 -9.88 5.44
C ASP A 67 -6.28 -8.49 5.23
N PHE A 68 -5.41 -7.51 4.95
CA PHE A 68 -5.79 -6.14 4.70
C PHE A 68 -5.44 -5.72 3.28
N ARG A 69 -6.45 -5.31 2.52
CA ARG A 69 -6.26 -4.89 1.12
C ARG A 69 -6.92 -3.55 0.88
N VAL A 70 -6.13 -2.56 0.51
CA VAL A 70 -6.56 -1.17 0.31
C VAL A 70 -6.06 -0.65 -1.03
N PRO A 71 -6.84 0.20 -1.72
CA PRO A 71 -6.47 0.69 -3.05
C PRO A 71 -5.30 1.68 -3.00
N ARG A 72 -5.14 2.40 -1.88
CA ARG A 72 -4.04 3.34 -1.62
C ARG A 72 -3.94 3.62 -0.12
N ILE A 73 -2.72 3.58 0.42
CA ILE A 73 -2.36 4.35 1.61
C ILE A 73 -1.36 5.41 1.16
N SER A 74 -1.65 6.67 1.51
CA SER A 74 -0.82 7.81 1.22
C SER A 74 0.22 7.95 2.32
N VAL A 75 1.49 8.06 1.93
CA VAL A 75 2.58 8.37 2.87
C VAL A 75 2.34 9.70 3.58
N THR A 76 1.66 10.66 2.93
CA THR A 76 1.25 11.92 3.56
C THR A 76 0.24 11.70 4.69
N ASP A 77 -0.78 10.87 4.48
CA ASP A 77 -1.79 10.60 5.51
C ASP A 77 -1.22 9.80 6.69
N LEU A 78 -0.30 8.85 6.42
CA LEU A 78 0.50 8.16 7.44
C LEU A 78 1.25 9.16 8.36
N LYS A 79 1.85 10.21 7.78
CA LYS A 79 2.54 11.27 8.54
C LYS A 79 1.59 12.18 9.33
N LEU A 80 0.36 12.36 8.84
CA LEU A 80 -0.63 13.27 9.44
C LEU A 80 -1.39 12.66 10.65
N THR A 81 -1.26 11.36 10.92
CA THR A 81 -1.97 10.68 12.03
C THR A 81 -1.06 9.98 13.06
N PRO A 82 -0.11 10.68 13.73
CA PRO A 82 0.79 10.08 14.72
C PRO A 82 0.12 9.92 16.10
N GLN A 83 -0.80 8.96 16.26
CA GLN A 83 -1.66 8.79 17.45
C GLN A 83 -0.94 8.03 18.62
N PRO A 84 -1.36 6.88 19.24
CA PRO A 84 -0.47 6.14 20.17
C PRO A 84 0.63 5.35 19.41
N TRP A 85 1.30 6.04 18.49
CA TRP A 85 2.36 5.64 17.58
C TRP A 85 3.68 6.26 18.11
N VAL A 86 3.76 6.43 19.43
CA VAL A 86 4.66 7.38 20.08
C VAL A 86 6.02 6.76 20.30
N CYS A 87 6.90 6.99 19.34
CA CYS A 87 8.26 7.39 19.62
C CYS A 87 8.50 8.76 18.97
N HIS A 88 8.84 9.77 19.77
CA HIS A 88 9.24 11.10 19.28
C HIS A 88 10.65 10.99 18.67
N VAL A 89 10.75 10.65 17.38
CA VAL A 89 12.04 10.57 16.66
C VAL A 89 11.90 11.12 15.23
N ASP A 90 12.74 12.13 14.96
CA ASP A 90 13.37 12.60 13.71
C ASP A 90 12.69 12.44 12.32
N PRO A 91 12.85 13.41 11.39
CA PRO A 91 12.04 13.52 10.18
C PRO A 91 12.42 12.56 9.03
N SER A 92 13.11 11.45 9.30
CA SER A 92 13.34 10.35 8.35
C SER A 92 12.07 9.49 8.15
N ALA A 93 10.97 10.15 7.80
CA ALA A 93 9.59 9.70 7.95
C ALA A 93 9.15 8.42 7.20
N ASN A 94 10.07 7.71 6.56
CA ASN A 94 9.88 6.33 6.11
C ASN A 94 9.97 5.34 7.28
N SER A 95 10.80 5.62 8.30
CA SER A 95 11.02 4.74 9.47
C SER A 95 9.72 4.42 10.21
N LEU A 96 8.89 5.42 10.49
CA LEU A 96 7.59 5.25 11.13
C LEU A 96 6.64 4.35 10.31
N VAL A 97 6.67 4.45 8.98
CA VAL A 97 5.83 3.60 8.11
C VAL A 97 6.22 2.14 8.25
N PHE A 98 7.53 1.87 8.24
CA PHE A 98 8.08 0.53 8.40
C PHE A 98 7.81 -0.05 9.80
N GLU A 99 7.96 0.75 10.86
CA GLU A 99 7.67 0.32 12.23
C GLU A 99 6.21 -0.13 12.38
N GLN A 100 5.27 0.59 11.78
CA GLN A 100 3.84 0.32 11.92
C GLN A 100 3.41 -0.87 11.07
N LEU A 101 3.94 -1.01 9.86
CA LEU A 101 3.80 -2.22 9.06
C LEU A 101 4.36 -3.45 9.79
N SER A 102 5.49 -3.32 10.52
CA SER A 102 6.11 -4.43 11.25
C SER A 102 5.20 -5.05 12.34
N ARG A 103 4.21 -4.30 12.83
CA ARG A 103 3.26 -4.77 13.84
C ARG A 103 2.21 -5.73 13.25
N LEU A 104 1.99 -5.71 11.94
CA LEU A 104 1.02 -6.54 11.22
C LEU A 104 1.57 -7.96 10.96
N GLN A 105 1.97 -8.67 12.02
CA GLN A 105 2.65 -9.98 11.94
C GLN A 105 1.89 -11.05 11.12
N TRP A 106 0.56 -10.90 11.03
CA TRP A 106 -0.31 -11.82 10.31
C TRP A 106 -0.49 -11.48 8.82
N LEU A 107 0.01 -10.31 8.37
CA LEU A 107 -0.20 -9.75 7.03
C LEU A 107 0.31 -10.67 5.92
N GLN A 108 -0.60 -11.08 5.03
CA GLN A 108 -0.29 -11.96 3.90
C GLN A 108 -0.03 -11.23 2.58
N SER A 109 -0.52 -10.00 2.42
CA SER A 109 -0.33 -9.22 1.19
C SER A 109 -0.07 -7.74 1.53
N LEU A 110 0.94 -7.16 0.91
CA LEU A 110 1.30 -5.75 1.08
C LEU A 110 1.51 -5.09 -0.30
N ASP A 111 0.74 -4.04 -0.58
CA ASP A 111 0.87 -3.22 -1.78
C ASP A 111 1.28 -1.80 -1.37
N VAL A 112 2.49 -1.40 -1.77
CA VAL A 112 3.05 -0.05 -1.62
C VAL A 112 3.31 0.60 -2.97
N SER A 113 2.67 0.09 -4.04
CA SER A 113 2.77 0.67 -5.38
C SER A 113 2.29 2.11 -5.38
N GLN A 114 3.05 2.98 -6.04
CA GLN A 114 2.47 4.25 -6.44
C GLN A 114 1.58 3.98 -7.66
N GLN A 115 0.27 4.18 -7.49
CA GLN A 115 -0.55 4.45 -8.65
C GLN A 115 0.02 5.72 -9.27
N HIS A 116 0.58 5.59 -10.47
CA HIS A 116 0.76 6.73 -11.34
C HIS A 116 -0.65 7.27 -11.52
N GLU A 117 -0.94 8.38 -10.84
CA GLU A 117 -2.04 9.25 -11.23
C GLU A 117 -1.65 9.79 -12.60
N TRP A 118 -1.92 8.98 -13.63
CA TRP A 118 -2.45 9.48 -14.88
C TRP A 118 -3.73 10.23 -14.49
N PHE A 119 -3.55 11.43 -13.94
CA PHE A 119 -4.55 12.47 -14.04
C PHE A 119 -4.85 12.52 -15.52
N GLU A 120 -6.03 12.04 -15.87
CA GLU A 120 -6.59 12.21 -17.20
C GLU A 120 -6.80 13.72 -17.40
N SER A 121 -5.73 14.40 -17.82
CA SER A 121 -5.76 15.79 -18.30
C SER A 121 -6.72 15.95 -19.50
N ASN A 122 -7.20 14.82 -20.02
CA ASN A 122 -8.36 14.63 -20.90
C ASN A 122 -9.65 15.34 -20.42
N GLY A 123 -9.71 15.79 -19.16
CA GLY A 123 -10.80 16.64 -18.65
C GLY A 123 -10.74 18.12 -19.08
N VAL A 124 -9.61 18.62 -19.62
CA VAL A 124 -9.56 19.97 -20.20
C VAL A 124 -10.17 19.91 -21.61
N SER A 125 -11.50 20.03 -21.64
CA SER A 125 -12.30 20.31 -22.84
C SER A 125 -11.63 21.36 -23.72
N GLN A 126 -11.63 21.15 -25.03
CA GLN A 126 -11.00 22.01 -26.04
C GLN A 126 -11.65 23.41 -26.15
N HIS A 127 -11.50 24.24 -25.12
CA HIS A 127 -11.70 25.68 -25.24
C HIS A 127 -10.43 26.28 -25.83
N ARG A 128 -10.47 26.42 -27.16
CA ARG A 128 -9.53 27.25 -27.92
C ARG A 128 -9.60 28.70 -27.40
N ASP A 129 -8.49 29.42 -27.55
CA ASP A 129 -8.38 30.88 -27.48
C ASP A 129 -8.37 31.52 -26.08
N SER A 130 -7.64 30.95 -25.12
CA SER A 130 -7.02 31.73 -24.03
C SER A 130 -5.54 31.42 -23.89
N ASP A 131 -4.73 32.45 -23.67
CA ASP A 131 -3.29 32.33 -23.42
C ASP A 131 -3.04 31.60 -22.10
N VAL A 132 -2.98 30.27 -22.18
CA VAL A 132 -2.54 29.44 -21.06
C VAL A 132 -1.06 29.73 -20.84
N ILE A 133 -0.80 30.62 -19.87
CA ILE A 133 0.49 30.76 -19.22
C ILE A 133 0.95 29.35 -18.87
N TRP A 134 2.01 28.89 -19.55
CA TRP A 134 2.69 27.66 -19.19
C TRP A 134 3.29 27.85 -17.80
N SER A 135 2.49 27.58 -16.78
CA SER A 135 3.00 27.32 -15.44
C SER A 135 4.07 26.24 -15.62
N PRO A 136 5.32 26.48 -15.21
CA PRO A 136 6.34 25.44 -15.27
C PRO A 136 5.78 24.21 -14.55
N PRO A 137 6.05 22.98 -15.04
CA PRO A 137 5.57 21.78 -14.38
C PRO A 137 5.95 21.89 -12.91
N ILE A 138 4.94 21.94 -12.04
CA ILE A 138 5.11 22.09 -10.58
C ILE A 138 6.16 21.08 -10.20
N GLU A 139 7.35 21.55 -9.78
CA GLU A 139 8.56 20.72 -9.66
C GLU A 139 8.16 19.43 -8.97
N SER A 140 8.16 18.33 -9.73
CA SER A 140 7.29 17.19 -9.46
C SER A 140 7.44 16.84 -7.99
N THR A 141 6.41 17.09 -7.18
CA THR A 141 6.49 16.98 -5.72
C THR A 141 6.90 15.56 -5.43
N VAL A 142 8.20 15.36 -5.20
CA VAL A 142 8.86 14.05 -5.39
C VAL A 142 8.15 13.10 -4.48
N LEU A 143 7.24 12.30 -5.05
CA LEU A 143 6.20 11.61 -4.28
C LEU A 143 6.95 10.63 -3.41
N GLN A 144 7.12 10.97 -2.13
CA GLN A 144 8.16 10.35 -1.31
C GLN A 144 7.90 8.85 -1.22
N THR A 145 8.64 8.10 -2.03
CA THR A 145 8.51 6.66 -2.12
C THR A 145 9.00 6.08 -0.81
N VAL A 146 8.26 5.09 -0.32
CA VAL A 146 8.76 4.23 0.77
C VAL A 146 10.00 3.54 0.21
N LYS A 147 11.19 3.91 0.70
CA LYS A 147 12.46 3.36 0.24
C LYS A 147 12.68 1.97 0.83
N LEU A 148 12.44 0.95 0.03
CA LEU A 148 12.56 -0.47 0.35
C LEU A 148 14.03 -0.92 0.26
N ARG A 149 14.90 -0.25 1.01
CA ARG A 149 16.32 -0.59 1.18
C ARG A 149 16.56 -0.97 2.64
N LEU A 150 17.51 -1.88 2.89
CA LEU A 150 17.86 -2.36 4.24
C LEU A 150 18.18 -1.20 5.19
N ASP A 151 19.04 -0.28 4.76
CA ASP A 151 19.44 0.95 5.47
C ASP A 151 18.29 1.94 5.74
N SER A 152 17.21 1.82 4.97
CA SER A 152 16.09 2.78 4.92
C SER A 152 14.85 2.28 5.66
N GLY A 153 14.88 1.04 6.18
CA GLY A 153 13.83 0.47 7.04
C GLY A 153 13.22 -0.85 6.55
N LEU A 154 13.67 -1.41 5.42
CA LEU A 154 13.24 -2.74 4.96
C LEU A 154 13.48 -3.81 6.04
N GLU A 155 14.54 -3.70 6.83
CA GLU A 155 14.85 -4.62 7.93
C GLU A 155 13.70 -4.72 8.96
N GLN A 156 13.00 -3.60 9.23
CA GLN A 156 11.92 -3.56 10.21
C GLN A 156 10.72 -4.40 9.75
N LEU A 157 10.52 -4.57 8.43
CA LEU A 157 9.51 -5.49 7.89
C LEU A 157 9.87 -6.97 8.07
N GLY A 158 11.00 -7.28 8.72
CA GLY A 158 11.46 -8.65 8.98
C GLY A 158 10.61 -9.44 9.97
N THR A 159 9.61 -8.82 10.58
CA THR A 159 8.55 -9.46 11.38
C THR A 159 7.41 -10.04 10.54
N LEU A 160 7.26 -9.61 9.27
CA LEU A 160 6.20 -10.03 8.35
C LEU A 160 6.44 -11.45 7.78
N THR A 161 6.57 -12.42 8.68
CA THR A 161 6.96 -13.79 8.32
C THR A 161 5.90 -14.54 7.49
N ARG A 162 4.63 -14.10 7.53
CA ARG A 162 3.51 -14.63 6.73
C ARG A 162 3.30 -13.92 5.39
N LEU A 163 4.11 -12.93 5.03
CA LEU A 163 3.92 -12.16 3.80
C LEU A 163 4.10 -13.05 2.56
N GLY A 164 3.00 -13.29 1.84
CA GLY A 164 2.93 -14.12 0.64
C GLY A 164 2.91 -13.34 -0.67
N SER A 165 2.51 -12.07 -0.65
CA SER A 165 2.46 -11.20 -1.83
C SER A 165 2.98 -9.79 -1.52
N PHE A 166 3.93 -9.30 -2.34
CA PHE A 166 4.49 -7.96 -2.19
C PHE A 166 4.49 -7.18 -3.52
N ILE A 167 3.91 -5.98 -3.51
CA ILE A 167 3.67 -5.16 -4.71
C ILE A 167 4.22 -3.74 -4.50
N PHE A 168 5.01 -3.21 -5.43
CA PHE A 168 5.67 -1.91 -5.31
C PHE A 168 5.93 -1.21 -6.65
N TYR A 169 4.98 -1.25 -7.59
CA TYR A 169 5.12 -0.58 -8.90
C TYR A 169 5.35 0.94 -8.80
N ASN A 170 6.08 1.49 -9.76
CA ASN A 170 6.37 2.93 -9.90
C ASN A 170 7.07 3.56 -8.68
N THR A 171 7.81 2.79 -7.88
CA THR A 171 8.49 3.30 -6.67
C THR A 171 9.99 3.57 -6.85
N GLY A 172 10.60 3.19 -7.98
CA GLY A 172 11.97 3.55 -8.35
C GLY A 172 13.05 3.10 -7.34
N GLN A 173 12.90 1.91 -6.75
CA GLN A 173 13.62 1.51 -5.54
C GLN A 173 15.14 1.47 -5.68
N ASN A 174 15.66 1.01 -6.83
CA ASN A 174 17.08 0.78 -7.06
C ASN A 174 17.72 -0.05 -5.92
N MET A 175 17.13 -1.22 -5.67
CA MET A 175 17.61 -2.24 -4.74
C MET A 175 18.97 -2.80 -5.17
N GLU A 176 19.77 -3.18 -4.17
CA GLU A 176 20.97 -3.99 -4.33
C GLU A 176 20.64 -5.48 -4.13
N GLY A 177 21.61 -6.35 -4.43
CA GLY A 177 21.43 -7.81 -4.30
C GLY A 177 21.08 -8.21 -2.87
N ASP A 178 21.77 -7.63 -1.90
CA ASP A 178 21.59 -7.89 -0.47
C ASP A 178 20.16 -7.58 0.01
N ASP A 179 19.50 -6.53 -0.52
CA ASP A 179 18.10 -6.24 -0.19
C ASP A 179 17.17 -7.38 -0.63
N VAL A 180 17.33 -7.83 -1.89
CA VAL A 180 16.49 -8.87 -2.49
C VAL A 180 16.75 -10.25 -1.87
N GLU A 181 18.01 -10.58 -1.61
CA GLU A 181 18.40 -11.81 -0.91
C GLU A 181 17.89 -11.82 0.54
N TRP A 182 17.94 -10.69 1.23
CA TRP A 182 17.39 -10.55 2.58
C TRP A 182 15.86 -10.76 2.56
N MET A 183 15.13 -10.14 1.64
CA MET A 183 13.67 -10.32 1.48
C MET A 183 13.31 -11.81 1.29
N LEU A 184 14.01 -12.47 0.36
CA LEU A 184 13.83 -13.90 0.05
C LEU A 184 14.22 -14.84 1.20
N THR A 185 15.14 -14.42 2.06
CA THR A 185 15.59 -15.22 3.22
C THR A 185 14.67 -15.02 4.42
N ARG A 186 14.10 -13.82 4.56
CA ARG A 186 13.28 -13.43 5.72
C ARG A 186 11.80 -13.75 5.55
N TRP A 187 11.22 -13.48 4.39
CA TRP A 187 9.81 -13.73 4.09
C TRP A 187 9.63 -15.12 3.46
N ARG A 188 9.75 -16.16 4.28
CA ARG A 188 9.73 -17.56 3.83
C ARG A 188 8.42 -18.01 3.16
N CYS A 189 7.33 -17.31 3.42
CA CYS A 189 6.03 -17.57 2.80
C CYS A 189 5.80 -16.77 1.51
N LEU A 190 6.78 -15.98 1.04
CA LEU A 190 6.65 -15.14 -0.14
C LEU A 190 6.51 -15.98 -1.40
N GLU A 191 5.31 -15.98 -1.97
CA GLU A 191 4.98 -16.67 -3.22
C GLU A 191 5.00 -15.73 -4.43
N ASN A 192 4.71 -14.44 -4.22
CA ASN A 192 4.47 -13.48 -5.29
C ASN A 192 5.20 -12.15 -5.05
N MET A 193 5.91 -11.65 -6.06
CA MET A 193 6.54 -10.33 -5.99
C MET A 193 6.43 -9.54 -7.30
N TYR A 194 6.01 -8.28 -7.17
CA TYR A 194 5.56 -7.46 -8.30
C TYR A 194 6.10 -6.03 -8.20
N GLY A 195 6.99 -5.64 -9.11
CA GLY A 195 7.54 -4.30 -9.14
C GLY A 195 8.80 -4.15 -9.98
N GLU A 196 9.40 -2.98 -9.88
CA GLU A 196 10.68 -2.62 -10.50
C GLU A 196 11.71 -2.47 -9.38
N PHE A 197 12.65 -3.42 -9.35
CA PHE A 197 13.69 -3.49 -8.32
C PHE A 197 14.83 -2.54 -8.66
N SER A 198 15.20 -2.45 -9.94
CA SER A 198 16.28 -1.59 -10.43
C SER A 198 15.93 -0.96 -11.78
N ASN A 199 16.39 0.27 -11.97
CA ASN A 199 16.30 0.98 -13.25
C ASN A 199 17.32 0.44 -14.29
N ASP A 200 18.35 -0.31 -13.87
CA ASP A 200 19.25 -1.01 -14.79
C ASP A 200 18.61 -2.33 -15.29
N PRO A 201 18.38 -2.48 -16.61
CA PRO A 201 17.79 -3.70 -17.16
C PRO A 201 18.59 -4.98 -16.87
N THR A 202 19.91 -4.88 -16.70
CA THR A 202 20.77 -6.03 -16.41
C THR A 202 20.53 -6.53 -15.00
N THR A 203 20.56 -5.63 -14.03
CA THR A 203 20.31 -5.88 -12.60
C THR A 203 18.87 -6.32 -12.36
N GLN A 204 17.89 -5.66 -12.96
CA GLN A 204 16.48 -6.09 -12.96
C GLN A 204 16.32 -7.52 -13.49
N THR A 205 17.07 -7.90 -14.53
CA THR A 205 17.03 -9.28 -15.08
C THR A 205 17.67 -10.30 -14.13
N LYS A 206 18.76 -9.95 -13.44
CA LYS A 206 19.37 -10.79 -12.39
C LYS A 206 18.41 -11.04 -11.23
N PHE A 207 17.74 -10.01 -10.72
CA PHE A 207 16.78 -10.15 -9.62
C PHE A 207 15.56 -11.00 -10.01
N LEU A 208 15.03 -10.82 -11.22
CA LEU A 208 13.94 -11.67 -11.73
C LEU A 208 14.36 -13.15 -11.87
N ALA A 209 15.64 -13.43 -12.20
CA ALA A 209 16.17 -14.79 -12.20
C ALA A 209 16.27 -15.37 -10.79
N LEU A 210 16.78 -14.61 -9.82
CA LEU A 210 16.91 -14.99 -8.41
C LEU A 210 15.54 -15.30 -7.77
N LEU A 211 14.53 -14.46 -8.01
CA LEU A 211 13.15 -14.69 -7.55
C LEU A 211 12.59 -16.00 -8.11
N LYS A 212 12.77 -16.22 -9.42
CA LYS A 212 12.34 -17.45 -10.10
C LYS A 212 13.06 -18.71 -9.57
N GLU A 213 14.35 -18.62 -9.24
CA GLU A 213 15.12 -19.71 -8.63
C GLU A 213 14.55 -20.10 -7.25
N ARG A 214 14.12 -19.11 -6.46
CA ARG A 214 13.44 -19.32 -5.17
C ARG A 214 11.96 -19.70 -5.31
N GLY A 215 11.43 -19.89 -6.52
CA GLY A 215 10.04 -20.23 -6.77
C GLY A 215 9.04 -19.07 -6.64
N VAL A 216 9.52 -17.84 -6.45
CA VAL A 216 8.68 -16.65 -6.33
C VAL A 216 8.16 -16.23 -7.71
N LEU A 217 6.85 -16.12 -7.84
CA LEU A 217 6.18 -15.70 -9.06
C LEU A 217 6.36 -14.20 -9.27
N THR A 218 6.77 -13.83 -10.49
CA THR A 218 6.90 -12.44 -10.92
C THR A 218 6.11 -12.23 -12.21
N THR A 219 5.19 -11.27 -12.23
CA THR A 219 4.53 -10.83 -13.46
C THR A 219 5.11 -9.49 -13.88
N ARG A 220 5.80 -9.45 -15.02
CA ARG A 220 6.02 -8.18 -15.71
C ARG A 220 4.66 -7.69 -16.23
N ARG A 221 4.08 -6.68 -15.59
CA ARG A 221 3.12 -5.82 -16.29
C ARG A 221 3.85 -5.20 -17.49
N ARG A 222 3.51 -5.66 -18.69
CA ARG A 222 3.76 -4.85 -19.89
C ARG A 222 2.83 -3.66 -19.76
N PHE A 223 3.36 -2.52 -19.35
CA PHE A 223 2.73 -1.24 -19.66
C PHE A 223 2.76 -1.14 -21.19
N VAL A 224 1.61 -1.40 -21.81
CA VAL A 224 1.39 -1.06 -23.21
C VAL A 224 1.07 0.42 -23.20
N CYS A 225 2.10 1.23 -23.48
CA CYS A 225 1.97 2.66 -23.73
C CYS A 225 1.26 2.91 -25.06
#